data_AF-A0A4R4QZ92-F1
#
_entry.id   AF-A0A4R4QZ92-F1
#
_cell.length_a   1.000
_cell.length_b   1.000
_cell.length_c   1.000
_cell.angle_alpha   90.00
_cell.angle_beta   90.00
_cell.angle_gamma   90.00
#
_symmetry.space_group_name_H-M   'P 1'
#
loop_
_entity.id
_entity.type
_entity.pdbx_description
1 polymer ?
#
loop_
_entity_poly.entity_id
_entity_poly.type
_entity_poly.pdbx_seq_one_letter_code
_entity_poly.pdbx_strand_id
1 'polypeptide(L)'
;MRVAAFESAPPTRPLAAPPGPSKPPRSWHRSGLAIGVAAFVGVAAVFGVLRLTSDDGEPASNPPSAPVAADLGKKPPEVDDTVIDDNFSDEASGWKTAASPIWDASYRDRKYELHVLPTTNRTVVGAPVDDVPESQLIEVKVEHTAGEGGEAGVYCHGEADGFAFLLREDGRVRIAKLGSTPENLAAGTATDLRGSDDRIQAACLDDGSGTTLDMWVNGEHVASTSAEAPEDEPGASGVILYRPDDAEGHPEATFDNFALCSV
;
A
#
# COMPACT_ATOMS: atom_id res chain seq x y z
N MET A 1 -53.17 -34.73 -33.21
CA MET A 1 -53.27 -34.85 -31.74
C MET A 1 -51.95 -35.42 -31.24
N ARG A 2 -51.02 -34.59 -30.78
CA ARG A 2 -49.70 -35.01 -30.26
C ARG A 2 -49.74 -34.82 -28.74
N VAL A 3 -49.59 -35.92 -28.01
CA VAL A 3 -49.53 -35.94 -26.54
C VAL A 3 -48.07 -35.68 -26.15
N ALA A 4 -47.82 -34.57 -25.46
CA ALA A 4 -46.50 -34.27 -24.89
C ALA A 4 -46.30 -35.12 -23.64
N ALA A 5 -45.18 -35.85 -23.58
CA ALA A 5 -44.76 -36.60 -22.40
C ALA A 5 -44.18 -35.64 -21.36
N PHE A 6 -44.61 -35.77 -20.11
CA PHE A 6 -44.05 -35.04 -18.98
C PHE A 6 -42.74 -35.68 -18.54
N GLU A 7 -41.67 -34.88 -18.53
CA GLU A 7 -40.35 -35.26 -18.04
C GLU A 7 -40.40 -35.38 -16.50
N SER A 8 -39.96 -36.52 -15.96
CA SER A 8 -39.98 -36.81 -14.53
C SER A 8 -38.79 -36.14 -13.84
N ALA A 9 -39.05 -35.40 -12.77
CA ALA A 9 -38.02 -34.75 -11.97
C ALA A 9 -37.10 -35.78 -11.28
N PRO A 10 -35.78 -35.50 -11.14
CA PRO A 10 -34.84 -36.40 -10.50
C PRO A 10 -35.08 -36.53 -8.98
N PRO A 11 -34.76 -37.67 -8.37
CA PRO A 11 -34.99 -37.91 -6.95
C PRO A 11 -34.03 -37.09 -6.07
N THR A 12 -34.60 -36.33 -5.15
CA THR A 12 -33.89 -35.57 -4.12
C THR A 12 -33.21 -36.52 -3.13
N ARG A 13 -31.87 -36.48 -3.05
CA ARG A 13 -31.11 -37.20 -2.01
C ARG A 13 -31.15 -36.40 -0.70
N PRO A 14 -31.41 -37.02 0.46
CA PRO A 14 -31.31 -36.34 1.75
C PRO A 14 -29.85 -35.98 2.06
N LEU A 15 -29.59 -34.71 2.40
CA LEU A 15 -28.30 -34.27 2.91
C LEU A 15 -28.05 -34.86 4.31
N ALA A 16 -26.85 -35.39 4.51
CA ALA A 16 -26.37 -35.81 5.82
C ALA A 16 -26.22 -34.60 6.76
N ALA A 17 -26.54 -34.80 8.04
CA ALA A 17 -26.42 -33.78 9.06
C ALA A 17 -24.95 -33.38 9.31
N PRO A 18 -24.67 -32.09 9.59
CA PRO A 18 -23.32 -31.61 9.87
C PRO A 18 -22.77 -32.18 11.20
N PRO A 19 -21.45 -32.39 11.31
CA PRO A 19 -20.82 -32.82 12.55
C PRO A 19 -20.95 -31.75 13.64
N GLY A 20 -21.26 -32.19 14.86
CA GLY A 20 -21.43 -31.32 16.02
C GLY A 20 -20.12 -30.68 16.51
N PRO A 21 -20.21 -29.62 17.33
CA PRO A 21 -19.07 -28.81 17.75
C PRO A 21 -18.07 -29.59 18.61
N SER A 22 -16.80 -29.56 18.24
CA SER A 22 -15.66 -30.06 19.02
C SER A 22 -15.36 -29.13 20.20
N LYS A 23 -15.24 -29.71 21.40
CA LYS A 23 -14.91 -29.00 22.66
C LYS A 23 -13.53 -28.33 22.57
N PRO A 24 -13.33 -27.11 23.10
CA PRO A 24 -12.04 -26.46 23.13
C PRO A 24 -11.09 -27.14 24.16
N PRO A 25 -9.78 -27.20 23.88
CA PRO A 25 -8.79 -27.67 24.83
C PRO A 25 -8.60 -26.69 25.99
N ARG A 26 -8.46 -27.28 27.18
CA ARG A 26 -8.27 -26.65 28.49
C ARG A 26 -6.97 -25.83 28.52
N SER A 27 -7.07 -24.54 28.80
CA SER A 27 -5.94 -23.65 29.08
C SER A 27 -5.31 -23.98 30.44
N TRP A 28 -3.98 -24.07 30.48
CA TRP A 28 -3.21 -24.22 31.72
C TRP A 28 -2.43 -22.93 31.97
N HIS A 29 -2.84 -22.19 32.99
CA HIS A 29 -2.10 -21.04 33.50
C HIS A 29 -0.72 -21.45 34.01
N ARG A 30 0.32 -20.72 33.60
CA ARG A 30 1.53 -20.53 34.41
C ARG A 30 1.93 -19.07 34.42
N SER A 31 1.79 -18.50 35.60
CA SER A 31 2.29 -17.21 36.04
C SER A 31 3.82 -17.15 35.96
N GLY A 32 4.36 -15.98 35.60
CA GLY A 32 5.79 -15.67 35.67
C GLY A 32 6.01 -14.17 35.69
N LEU A 33 6.27 -13.64 36.89
CA LEU A 33 6.53 -12.25 37.24
C LEU A 33 8.03 -11.94 37.05
N ALA A 34 8.41 -10.78 36.50
CA ALA A 34 9.55 -9.99 37.00
C ALA A 34 9.66 -8.63 36.28
N ILE A 35 9.74 -7.60 37.11
CA ILE A 35 9.90 -6.19 36.83
C ILE A 35 11.39 -5.90 36.59
N GLY A 36 11.73 -5.19 35.51
CA GLY A 36 13.06 -4.65 35.26
C GLY A 36 12.99 -3.15 35.01
N VAL A 37 13.14 -2.35 36.06
CA VAL A 37 13.34 -0.89 35.96
C VAL A 37 14.83 -0.64 35.81
N ALA A 38 15.26 -0.13 34.65
CA ALA A 38 16.60 0.41 34.47
C ALA A 38 16.50 1.92 34.29
N ALA A 39 16.80 2.65 35.36
CA ALA A 39 16.98 4.09 35.34
C ALA A 39 18.35 4.42 34.73
N PHE A 40 18.35 5.04 33.54
CA PHE A 40 19.55 5.69 33.01
C PHE A 40 19.54 7.17 33.41
N VAL A 41 20.34 7.48 34.42
CA VAL A 41 20.81 8.83 34.74
C VAL A 41 22.13 9.00 33.99
N GLY A 42 22.16 9.89 32.98
CA GLY A 42 23.30 10.04 32.09
C GLY A 42 23.59 11.50 31.73
N VAL A 43 24.15 12.22 32.71
CA VAL A 43 25.17 13.29 32.61
C VAL A 43 25.05 14.30 31.45
N ALA A 44 24.61 15.52 31.81
CA ALA A 44 24.90 16.74 31.07
C ALA A 44 26.40 17.07 31.11
N ALA A 45 27.05 17.14 29.94
CA ALA A 45 28.39 17.70 29.80
C ALA A 45 28.29 19.02 29.02
N VAL A 46 28.43 20.11 29.78
CA VAL A 46 28.73 21.45 29.26
C VAL A 46 30.23 21.51 28.95
N PHE A 47 30.57 21.56 27.67
CA PHE A 47 31.82 22.10 27.13
C PHE A 47 31.39 22.89 25.88
N GLY A 48 31.61 24.19 25.73
CA GLY A 48 32.71 25.00 26.22
C GLY A 48 33.71 25.21 25.09
N VAL A 49 33.78 26.45 24.61
CA VAL A 49 34.92 27.11 23.94
C VAL A 49 34.94 27.13 22.40
N LEU A 50 34.69 28.34 21.89
CA LEU A 50 35.16 28.91 20.63
C LEU A 50 36.64 28.59 20.36
N ARG A 51 36.97 28.11 19.15
CA ARG A 51 38.27 28.37 18.51
C ARG A 51 38.10 28.82 17.07
N LEU A 52 38.43 30.09 16.87
CA LEU A 52 38.91 30.64 15.60
C LEU A 52 40.36 30.20 15.43
N THR A 53 40.67 29.48 14.35
CA THR A 53 42.02 29.44 13.78
C THR A 53 41.91 29.36 12.27
N SER A 54 42.64 30.26 11.62
CA SER A 54 42.76 30.44 10.19
C SER A 54 43.64 29.36 9.54
N ASP A 55 43.42 29.19 8.23
CA ASP A 55 44.42 29.00 7.16
C ASP A 55 45.27 27.72 7.15
N ASP A 56 44.99 26.83 6.18
CA ASP A 56 45.99 26.29 5.24
C ASP A 56 45.25 25.52 4.13
N GLY A 57 45.58 25.84 2.87
CA GLY A 57 44.89 25.31 1.69
C GLY A 57 45.20 23.84 1.40
N GLU A 58 44.14 23.03 1.36
CA GLU A 58 44.12 21.72 0.71
C GLU A 58 43.08 21.74 -0.42
N PRO A 59 43.39 21.21 -1.62
CA PRO A 59 42.41 21.13 -2.70
C PRO A 59 41.28 20.20 -2.26
N ALA A 60 40.07 20.76 -2.22
CA ALA A 60 38.85 20.07 -1.87
C ALA A 60 38.70 18.78 -2.70
N SER A 61 38.91 17.64 -2.03
CA SER A 61 38.35 16.38 -2.46
C SER A 61 36.83 16.56 -2.42
N ASN A 62 36.23 16.82 -3.57
CA ASN A 62 34.78 16.87 -3.69
C ASN A 62 34.22 15.56 -3.10
N PRO A 63 33.36 15.61 -2.07
CA PRO A 63 32.63 14.42 -1.68
C PRO A 63 31.85 13.94 -2.91
N PRO A 64 31.72 12.62 -3.12
CA PRO A 64 30.89 12.11 -4.20
C PRO A 64 29.51 12.74 -4.05
N SER A 65 29.11 13.52 -5.06
CA SER A 65 27.77 14.08 -5.13
C SER A 65 26.81 12.90 -5.11
N ALA A 66 25.91 12.88 -4.12
CA ALA A 66 24.78 11.97 -4.14
C ALA A 66 24.07 12.13 -5.49
N PRO A 67 23.61 11.04 -6.14
CA PRO A 67 22.84 11.14 -7.37
C PRO A 67 21.67 12.09 -7.11
N VAL A 68 21.61 13.15 -7.90
CA VAL A 68 20.49 14.09 -7.88
C VAL A 68 19.36 13.33 -8.55
N ALA A 69 18.36 12.89 -7.77
CA ALA A 69 17.14 12.30 -8.30
C ALA A 69 16.63 13.21 -9.43
N ALA A 70 16.36 12.62 -10.60
CA ALA A 70 15.81 13.36 -11.72
C ALA A 70 14.45 13.93 -11.27
N ASP A 71 14.38 15.24 -11.10
CA ASP A 71 13.11 15.95 -10.90
C ASP A 71 12.28 15.76 -12.18
N LEU A 72 11.39 14.76 -12.18
CA LEU A 72 10.43 14.51 -13.26
C LEU A 72 9.49 15.71 -13.50
N GLY A 73 9.59 16.74 -12.67
CA GLY A 73 8.86 17.98 -12.79
C GLY A 73 7.43 17.83 -12.29
N LYS A 74 6.61 18.82 -12.64
CA LYS A 74 5.24 18.98 -12.10
C LYS A 74 4.21 17.99 -12.65
N LYS A 75 4.61 16.99 -13.45
CA LYS A 75 3.67 16.12 -14.16
C LYS A 75 4.14 14.65 -14.11
N PRO A 76 3.20 13.70 -14.10
CA PRO A 76 3.52 12.28 -14.28
C PRO A 76 4.28 12.03 -15.60
N PRO A 77 5.10 10.95 -15.67
CA PRO A 77 5.76 10.53 -16.90
C PRO A 77 4.75 10.20 -18.02
N GLU A 78 5.22 10.21 -19.27
CA GLU A 78 4.41 9.77 -20.41
C GLU A 78 4.27 8.24 -20.39
N VAL A 79 3.11 7.73 -20.78
CA VAL A 79 2.82 6.30 -20.84
C VAL A 79 3.30 5.72 -22.16
N ASP A 80 4.08 4.65 -22.09
CA ASP A 80 4.49 3.85 -23.25
C ASP A 80 3.41 2.83 -23.62
N ASP A 81 3.06 1.93 -22.69
CA ASP A 81 2.03 0.90 -22.88
C ASP A 81 1.14 0.77 -21.63
N THR A 82 -0.14 0.45 -21.84
CA THR A 82 -1.08 0.13 -20.75
C THR A 82 -1.11 -1.38 -20.51
N VAL A 83 -0.73 -1.80 -19.31
CA VAL A 83 -0.70 -3.22 -18.90
C VAL A 83 -2.09 -3.68 -18.47
N ILE A 84 -2.78 -2.86 -17.67
CA ILE A 84 -4.16 -3.08 -17.26
C ILE A 84 -4.86 -1.73 -17.03
N ASP A 85 -6.14 -1.67 -17.40
CA ASP A 85 -7.06 -0.57 -17.12
C ASP A 85 -8.40 -1.20 -16.68
N ASP A 86 -8.75 -1.01 -15.41
CA ASP A 86 -9.92 -1.60 -14.76
C ASP A 86 -10.69 -0.55 -13.95
N ASN A 87 -11.94 -0.32 -14.32
CA ASN A 87 -12.85 0.55 -13.59
C ASN A 87 -13.64 -0.18 -12.49
N PHE A 88 -13.25 -1.41 -12.15
CA PHE A 88 -13.84 -2.27 -11.14
C PHE A 88 -15.35 -2.49 -11.28
N SER A 89 -15.90 -2.28 -12.47
CA SER A 89 -17.32 -2.51 -12.72
C SER A 89 -17.66 -3.93 -13.17
N ASP A 90 -16.64 -4.75 -13.43
CA ASP A 90 -16.74 -6.19 -13.66
C ASP A 90 -16.07 -6.95 -12.51
N GLU A 91 -16.86 -7.69 -11.73
CA GLU A 91 -16.35 -8.51 -10.61
C GLU A 91 -15.55 -9.73 -11.10
N ALA A 92 -15.61 -10.03 -12.40
CA ALA A 92 -14.85 -11.10 -13.02
C ALA A 92 -13.48 -10.67 -13.56
N SER A 93 -13.05 -9.41 -13.33
CA SER A 93 -11.75 -8.89 -13.79
C SER A 93 -10.52 -9.59 -13.17
N GLY A 94 -10.71 -10.45 -12.18
CA GLY A 94 -9.66 -11.32 -11.63
C GLY A 94 -9.04 -10.83 -10.32
N TRP A 95 -9.47 -9.68 -9.79
CA TRP A 95 -9.03 -9.22 -8.48
C TRP A 95 -9.44 -10.19 -7.38
N LYS A 96 -8.59 -10.27 -6.34
CA LYS A 96 -8.86 -11.11 -5.16
C LYS A 96 -10.19 -10.72 -4.52
N THR A 97 -11.13 -11.65 -4.45
CA THR A 97 -12.31 -11.51 -3.59
C THR A 97 -12.18 -12.46 -2.41
N ALA A 98 -12.43 -11.98 -1.20
CA ALA A 98 -12.49 -12.87 -0.05
C ALA A 98 -13.70 -13.82 -0.21
N ALA A 99 -13.52 -15.12 -0.02
CA ALA A 99 -14.63 -16.09 -0.11
C ALA A 99 -15.45 -16.22 1.20
N SER A 100 -15.19 -15.37 2.20
CA SER A 100 -15.60 -15.57 3.60
C SER A 100 -16.09 -14.26 4.23
N PRO A 101 -17.01 -14.32 5.23
CA PRO A 101 -17.58 -13.16 5.96
C PRO A 101 -16.59 -12.18 6.61
N ILE A 102 -15.28 -12.47 6.61
CA ILE A 102 -14.21 -11.58 7.06
C ILE A 102 -13.53 -11.06 5.78
N TRP A 103 -14.21 -10.16 5.07
CA TRP A 103 -13.78 -9.69 3.76
C TRP A 103 -12.75 -8.58 3.94
N ASP A 104 -11.50 -8.85 3.61
CA ASP A 104 -10.46 -7.83 3.51
C ASP A 104 -10.50 -7.12 2.14
N ALA A 105 -11.02 -7.80 1.12
CA ALA A 105 -11.21 -7.27 -0.23
C ALA A 105 -12.49 -7.80 -0.88
N SER A 106 -13.25 -6.91 -1.53
CA SER A 106 -14.49 -7.25 -2.23
C SER A 106 -14.87 -6.23 -3.31
N TYR A 107 -15.88 -6.55 -4.12
CA TYR A 107 -16.54 -5.57 -4.98
C TYR A 107 -17.81 -5.07 -4.32
N ARG A 108 -18.05 -3.76 -4.40
CA ARG A 108 -19.25 -3.12 -3.87
C ARG A 108 -19.60 -1.87 -4.66
N ASP A 109 -20.86 -1.73 -5.03
CA ASP A 109 -21.37 -0.55 -5.75
C ASP A 109 -20.55 -0.20 -7.01
N ARG A 110 -20.06 -1.25 -7.71
CA ARG A 110 -19.17 -1.14 -8.90
C ARG A 110 -17.81 -0.48 -8.64
N LYS A 111 -17.35 -0.54 -7.38
CA LYS A 111 -16.00 -0.17 -6.95
C LYS A 111 -15.36 -1.37 -6.27
N TYR A 112 -14.06 -1.29 -6.07
CA TYR A 112 -13.31 -2.28 -5.31
C TYR A 112 -13.08 -1.78 -3.89
N GLU A 113 -13.49 -2.55 -2.88
CA GLU A 113 -13.48 -2.15 -1.47
C GLU A 113 -12.43 -2.96 -0.71
N LEU A 114 -11.56 -2.26 0.02
CA LEU A 114 -10.62 -2.86 0.97
C LEU A 114 -11.02 -2.52 2.41
N HIS A 115 -10.79 -3.48 3.31
CA HIS A 115 -10.93 -3.33 4.75
C HIS A 115 -9.66 -3.81 5.44
N VAL A 116 -9.19 -3.08 6.45
CA VAL A 116 -8.14 -3.60 7.35
C VAL A 116 -8.77 -4.41 8.47
N LEU A 117 -8.45 -5.70 8.51
CA LEU A 117 -8.97 -6.61 9.53
C LEU A 117 -8.46 -6.26 10.94
N PRO A 118 -9.18 -6.65 12.00
CA PRO A 118 -8.72 -6.38 13.37
C PRO A 118 -7.33 -6.94 13.70
N THR A 119 -6.93 -8.03 13.06
CA THR A 119 -5.67 -8.74 13.31
C THR A 119 -4.51 -8.30 12.42
N THR A 120 -4.74 -7.40 11.46
CA THR A 120 -3.71 -6.89 10.55
C THR A 120 -3.65 -5.36 10.61
N ASN A 121 -2.54 -4.76 10.19
CA ASN A 121 -2.44 -3.31 10.02
C ASN A 121 -2.55 -2.89 8.55
N ARG A 122 -2.69 -3.85 7.63
CA ARG A 122 -2.85 -3.56 6.21
C ARG A 122 -3.63 -4.63 5.49
N THR A 123 -4.14 -4.24 4.34
CA THR A 123 -4.65 -5.11 3.28
C THR A 123 -4.01 -4.66 1.98
N VAL A 124 -3.44 -5.62 1.25
CA VAL A 124 -2.74 -5.39 -0.03
C VAL A 124 -3.34 -6.35 -1.04
N VAL A 125 -3.63 -5.86 -2.25
CA VAL A 125 -4.07 -6.70 -3.35
C VAL A 125 -3.38 -6.29 -4.64
N GLY A 126 -2.67 -7.25 -5.25
CA GLY A 126 -2.06 -7.09 -6.55
C GLY A 126 -3.07 -7.07 -7.68
N ALA A 127 -2.79 -6.25 -8.69
CA ALA A 127 -3.52 -6.26 -9.94
C ALA A 127 -3.42 -7.65 -10.61
N PRO A 128 -4.48 -8.11 -11.28
CA PRO A 128 -4.53 -9.43 -11.92
C PRO A 128 -3.77 -9.44 -13.26
N VAL A 129 -2.45 -9.22 -13.20
CA VAL A 129 -1.53 -9.22 -14.33
C VAL A 129 -0.35 -10.15 -14.06
N ASP A 130 0.13 -10.84 -15.09
CA ASP A 130 1.24 -11.79 -14.95
C ASP A 130 2.60 -11.09 -14.97
N ASP A 131 2.76 -10.06 -15.81
CA ASP A 131 4.02 -9.35 -16.02
C ASP A 131 3.86 -7.87 -15.59
N VAL A 132 4.63 -7.46 -14.58
CA VAL A 132 4.68 -6.07 -14.10
C VAL A 132 5.94 -5.39 -14.66
N PRO A 133 5.83 -4.22 -15.32
CA PRO A 133 6.98 -3.47 -15.80
C PRO A 133 7.91 -3.02 -14.66
N GLU A 134 9.22 -2.96 -14.94
CA GLU A 134 10.21 -2.37 -14.02
C GLU A 134 9.90 -0.89 -13.78
N SER A 135 9.77 -0.10 -14.85
CA SER A 135 9.33 1.29 -14.76
C SER A 135 7.83 1.39 -15.01
N GLN A 136 7.11 1.94 -14.05
CA GLN A 136 5.65 1.93 -14.04
C GLN A 136 5.03 3.23 -13.57
N LEU A 137 3.89 3.56 -14.17
CA LEU A 137 2.94 4.57 -13.68
C LEU A 137 1.65 3.88 -13.29
N ILE A 138 1.26 4.06 -12.02
CA ILE A 138 0.03 3.53 -11.45
C ILE A 138 -0.91 4.70 -11.18
N GLU A 139 -2.15 4.58 -11.63
CA GLU A 139 -3.21 5.56 -11.40
C GLU A 139 -4.41 4.87 -10.76
N VAL A 140 -5.03 5.51 -9.76
CA VAL A 140 -6.28 5.02 -9.17
C VAL A 140 -7.07 6.18 -8.56
N LYS A 141 -8.38 6.05 -8.50
CA LYS A 141 -9.23 6.90 -7.65
C LYS A 141 -9.46 6.22 -6.31
N VAL A 142 -9.46 7.01 -5.24
CA VAL A 142 -9.65 6.53 -3.88
C VAL A 142 -10.70 7.36 -3.15
N GLU A 143 -11.49 6.69 -2.32
CA GLU A 143 -12.44 7.29 -1.39
C GLU A 143 -12.34 6.55 -0.05
N HIS A 144 -12.00 7.27 1.02
CA HIS A 144 -12.04 6.75 2.39
C HIS A 144 -13.49 6.65 2.85
N THR A 145 -13.98 5.44 3.11
CA THR A 145 -15.40 5.19 3.38
C THR A 145 -15.71 4.99 4.86
N ALA A 146 -14.75 4.52 5.65
CA ALA A 146 -14.88 4.39 7.10
C ALA A 146 -13.52 4.28 7.81
N GLY A 147 -13.55 4.44 9.13
CA GLY A 147 -12.41 4.27 10.03
C GLY A 147 -11.42 5.44 9.95
N GLU A 148 -11.29 6.17 11.06
CA GLU A 148 -10.41 7.34 11.13
C GLU A 148 -8.93 6.95 11.02
N GLY A 149 -8.15 7.80 10.37
CA GLY A 149 -6.68 7.69 10.34
C GLY A 149 -6.11 6.62 9.41
N GLY A 150 -6.94 5.94 8.62
CA GLY A 150 -6.49 5.07 7.53
C GLY A 150 -5.75 5.81 6.43
N GLU A 151 -4.86 5.09 5.75
CA GLU A 151 -4.12 5.58 4.58
C GLU A 151 -4.36 4.61 3.42
N ALA A 152 -4.79 5.13 2.28
CA ALA A 152 -5.17 4.33 1.12
C ALA A 152 -4.37 4.78 -0.10
N GLY A 153 -4.07 3.85 -1.01
CA GLY A 153 -3.41 4.19 -2.26
C GLY A 153 -2.90 2.97 -3.02
N VAL A 154 -1.71 3.08 -3.60
CA VAL A 154 -1.13 2.07 -4.49
C VAL A 154 0.23 1.63 -4.02
N TYR A 155 0.68 0.47 -4.49
CA TYR A 155 2.01 -0.04 -4.23
C TYR A 155 2.63 -0.62 -5.51
N CYS A 156 3.96 -0.64 -5.55
CA CYS A 156 4.75 -1.16 -6.67
C CYS A 156 5.90 -2.05 -6.19
N HIS A 157 6.34 -2.96 -7.05
CA HIS A 157 7.46 -3.89 -6.82
C HIS A 157 7.32 -4.81 -5.59
N GLY A 158 6.11 -5.28 -5.29
CA GLY A 158 5.88 -6.34 -4.31
C GLY A 158 5.19 -5.91 -3.01
N GLU A 159 4.43 -6.83 -2.42
CA GLU A 159 3.58 -6.59 -1.24
C GLU A 159 4.33 -6.64 0.11
N ALA A 160 5.57 -7.15 0.11
CA ALA A 160 6.35 -7.38 1.33
C ALA A 160 7.49 -6.37 1.51
N ASP A 161 8.12 -5.95 0.42
CA ASP A 161 9.40 -5.23 0.37
C ASP A 161 9.45 -4.12 -0.70
N GLY A 162 8.38 -3.96 -1.48
CA GLY A 162 8.24 -2.90 -2.48
C GLY A 162 7.97 -1.52 -1.88
N PHE A 163 7.28 -0.66 -2.62
CA PHE A 163 7.02 0.73 -2.22
C PHE A 163 5.52 1.02 -2.22
N ALA A 164 5.07 1.84 -1.28
CA ALA A 164 3.67 2.27 -1.15
C ALA A 164 3.53 3.79 -1.20
N PHE A 165 2.47 4.24 -1.84
CA PHE A 165 2.09 5.63 -2.03
C PHE A 165 0.73 5.82 -1.39
N LEU A 166 0.70 6.51 -0.25
CA LEU A 166 -0.43 6.48 0.66
C LEU A 166 -0.98 7.89 0.86
N LEU A 167 -2.31 8.01 0.76
CA LEU A 167 -3.07 9.22 1.02
C LEU A 167 -3.99 9.01 2.23
N ARG A 168 -3.99 9.98 3.14
CA ARG A 168 -4.95 10.10 4.25
C ARG A 168 -6.11 11.00 3.86
N GLU A 169 -7.25 10.80 4.50
CA GLU A 169 -8.45 11.64 4.33
C GLU A 169 -8.18 13.14 4.61
N ASP A 170 -7.21 13.45 5.47
CA ASP A 170 -6.81 14.83 5.79
C ASP A 170 -5.77 15.44 4.82
N GLY A 171 -5.45 14.73 3.74
CA GLY A 171 -4.56 15.19 2.67
C GLY A 171 -3.08 14.93 2.93
N ARG A 172 -2.70 14.42 4.11
CA ARG A 172 -1.33 13.97 4.33
C ARG A 172 -1.01 12.80 3.42
N VAL A 173 0.14 12.87 2.77
CA VAL A 173 0.64 11.79 1.91
C VAL A 173 2.00 11.30 2.39
N ARG A 174 2.33 10.05 2.05
CA ARG A 174 3.68 9.53 2.20
C ARG A 174 4.03 8.48 1.16
N ILE A 175 5.33 8.43 0.84
CA ILE A 175 5.97 7.34 0.11
C ILE A 175 6.71 6.50 1.15
N ALA A 176 6.52 5.19 1.11
CA ALA A 176 7.06 4.28 2.11
C ALA A 176 7.67 3.03 1.50
N LYS A 177 8.75 2.51 2.11
CA LYS A 177 9.23 1.16 1.83
C LYS A 177 8.41 0.16 2.63
N LEU A 178 7.87 -0.85 1.98
CA LEU A 178 7.11 -1.92 2.61
C LEU A 178 8.06 -2.85 3.38
N GLY A 179 7.52 -3.42 4.45
CA GLY A 179 8.23 -4.30 5.37
C GLY A 179 7.28 -4.82 6.44
N SER A 180 7.81 -5.36 7.53
CA SER A 180 6.97 -5.69 8.71
C SER A 180 6.30 -4.44 9.30
N THR A 181 7.05 -3.33 9.34
CA THR A 181 6.57 -1.97 9.58
C THR A 181 7.02 -1.12 8.40
N PRO A 182 6.10 -0.43 7.69
CA PRO A 182 6.50 0.44 6.59
C PRO A 182 7.43 1.56 7.05
N GLU A 183 8.56 1.73 6.37
CA GLU A 183 9.50 2.82 6.59
C GLU A 183 9.08 4.04 5.78
N ASN A 184 8.98 5.20 6.42
CA ASN A 184 8.64 6.44 5.72
C ASN A 184 9.86 6.99 4.97
N LEU A 185 9.76 7.12 3.64
CA LEU A 185 10.84 7.63 2.77
C LEU A 185 10.64 9.11 2.43
N ALA A 186 9.40 9.53 2.19
CA ALA A 186 9.03 10.91 1.93
C ALA A 186 7.61 11.20 2.39
N ALA A 187 7.33 12.45 2.73
CA ALA A 187 6.01 12.90 3.14
C ALA A 187 5.67 14.24 2.49
N GLY A 188 4.37 14.49 2.35
CA GLY A 188 3.84 15.73 1.79
C GLY A 188 2.39 15.96 2.18
N THR A 189 1.75 16.94 1.55
CA THR A 189 0.34 17.26 1.75
C THR A 189 -0.30 17.62 0.43
N ALA A 190 -1.37 16.92 0.06
CA ALA A 190 -2.27 17.30 -1.02
C ALA A 190 -3.24 18.38 -0.55
N THR A 191 -3.42 19.43 -1.35
CA THR A 191 -4.26 20.58 -0.95
C THR A 191 -5.60 20.65 -1.69
N ASP A 192 -5.70 20.05 -2.88
CA ASP A 192 -6.92 20.00 -3.70
C ASP A 192 -7.70 18.68 -3.50
N LEU A 193 -8.09 18.36 -2.27
CA LEU A 193 -8.89 17.14 -2.01
C LEU A 193 -10.34 17.28 -2.48
N ARG A 194 -10.88 16.18 -3.01
CA ARG A 194 -12.23 16.06 -3.58
C ARG A 194 -13.13 15.11 -2.76
N GLY A 195 -12.57 14.42 -1.78
CA GLY A 195 -13.29 13.59 -0.81
C GLY A 195 -13.64 12.21 -1.35
N SER A 196 -14.41 12.13 -2.44
CA SER A 196 -14.88 10.86 -3.02
C SER A 196 -14.35 10.57 -4.43
N ASP A 197 -13.44 11.41 -4.93
CA ASP A 197 -12.90 11.33 -6.29
C ASP A 197 -11.41 11.72 -6.33
N ASP A 198 -10.69 11.47 -5.25
CA ASP A 198 -9.27 11.78 -5.16
C ASP A 198 -8.47 10.81 -6.00
N ARG A 199 -7.74 11.34 -6.98
CA ARG A 199 -6.92 10.55 -7.90
C ARG A 199 -5.48 10.54 -7.43
N ILE A 200 -4.96 9.35 -7.14
CA ILE A 200 -3.54 9.13 -6.89
C ILE A 200 -2.90 8.72 -8.22
N GLN A 201 -1.74 9.31 -8.51
CA GLN A 201 -0.83 8.83 -9.54
C GLN A 201 0.53 8.58 -8.87
N ALA A 202 1.14 7.44 -9.12
CA ALA A 202 2.40 7.03 -8.52
C ALA A 202 3.34 6.49 -9.60
N ALA A 203 4.55 7.04 -9.69
CA ALA A 203 5.57 6.54 -10.60
C ALA A 203 6.65 5.82 -9.81
N CYS A 204 7.05 4.64 -10.29
CA CYS A 204 8.22 3.89 -9.83
C CYS A 204 9.12 3.73 -11.06
N LEU A 205 10.20 4.50 -11.14
CA LEU A 205 11.10 4.51 -12.29
C LEU A 205 12.42 3.85 -11.91
N ASP A 206 12.72 2.72 -12.54
CA ASP A 206 14.00 2.04 -12.37
C ASP A 206 15.03 2.57 -13.37
N ASP A 207 16.23 2.89 -12.89
CA ASP A 207 17.36 3.34 -13.72
C ASP A 207 18.57 2.40 -13.70
N GLY A 208 18.41 1.20 -13.12
CA GLY A 208 19.44 0.20 -12.90
C GLY A 208 20.38 0.50 -11.74
N SER A 209 20.26 1.67 -11.08
CA SER A 209 21.02 2.05 -9.89
C SER A 209 20.15 2.29 -8.67
N GLY A 210 18.86 2.54 -8.89
CA GLY A 210 17.82 2.62 -7.88
C GLY A 210 16.47 2.89 -8.52
N THR A 211 15.47 3.10 -7.66
CA THR A 211 14.11 3.45 -8.07
C THR A 211 13.80 4.87 -7.64
N THR A 212 13.43 5.72 -8.60
CA THR A 212 12.85 7.04 -8.33
C THR A 212 11.34 6.89 -8.11
N LEU A 213 10.84 7.47 -7.03
CA LEU A 213 9.47 7.33 -6.56
C LEU A 213 8.81 8.70 -6.49
N ASP A 214 7.74 8.89 -7.25
CA ASP A 214 7.01 10.16 -7.30
C ASP A 214 5.52 9.95 -7.09
N MET A 215 4.88 10.88 -6.36
CA MET A 215 3.47 10.86 -6.06
C MET A 215 2.79 12.15 -6.49
N TRP A 216 1.65 12.00 -7.16
CA TRP A 216 0.72 13.08 -7.43
C TRP A 216 -0.65 12.77 -6.86
N VAL A 217 -1.34 13.80 -6.40
CA VAL A 217 -2.75 13.74 -6.01
C VAL A 217 -3.51 14.80 -6.79
N ASN A 218 -4.54 14.40 -7.54
CA ASN A 218 -5.34 15.28 -8.39
C ASN A 218 -4.50 16.13 -9.38
N GLY A 219 -3.34 15.62 -9.79
CA GLY A 219 -2.37 16.29 -10.68
C GLY A 219 -1.40 17.23 -9.97
N GLU A 220 -1.49 17.40 -8.65
CA GLU A 220 -0.49 18.10 -7.83
C GLU A 220 0.63 17.14 -7.45
N HIS A 221 1.90 17.48 -7.73
CA HIS A 221 3.06 16.70 -7.25
C HIS A 221 3.26 16.97 -5.76
N VAL A 222 3.19 15.92 -4.95
CA VAL A 222 3.09 16.04 -3.48
C VAL A 222 4.23 15.39 -2.73
N ALA A 223 4.93 14.41 -3.33
CA ALA A 223 6.08 13.77 -2.73
C ALA A 223 6.99 13.15 -3.79
N SER A 224 8.30 13.12 -3.51
CA SER A 224 9.32 12.50 -4.34
C SER A 224 10.45 11.96 -3.48
N THR A 225 11.06 10.85 -3.88
CA THR A 225 12.26 10.29 -3.25
C THR A 225 12.95 9.30 -4.19
N SER A 226 14.10 8.80 -3.78
CA SER A 226 14.83 7.72 -4.45
C SER A 226 15.21 6.66 -3.42
N ALA A 227 15.12 5.39 -3.81
CA ALA A 227 15.46 4.25 -2.96
C ALA A 227 16.23 3.19 -3.75
N GLU A 228 16.94 2.31 -3.04
CA GLU A 228 17.50 1.11 -3.67
C GLU A 228 16.37 0.22 -4.21
N ALA A 229 16.49 -0.18 -5.47
CA ALA A 229 15.57 -1.13 -6.09
C ALA A 229 15.59 -2.46 -5.33
N PRO A 230 14.46 -3.19 -5.26
CA PRO A 230 14.45 -4.57 -4.79
C PRO A 230 15.46 -5.43 -5.58
N GLU A 231 16.08 -6.42 -4.94
CA GLU A 231 17.13 -7.25 -5.58
C GLU A 231 16.57 -8.23 -6.63
N ASP A 232 15.28 -8.54 -6.55
CA ASP A 232 14.58 -9.50 -7.40
C ASP A 232 13.74 -8.81 -8.50
N GLU A 233 13.22 -9.61 -9.45
CA GLU A 233 12.29 -9.13 -10.48
C GLU A 233 11.12 -8.34 -9.87
N PRO A 234 10.52 -7.37 -10.61
CA PRO A 234 9.41 -6.57 -10.10
C PRO A 234 8.30 -7.45 -9.54
N GLY A 235 8.11 -7.37 -8.22
CA GLY A 235 6.95 -7.98 -7.58
C GLY A 235 5.65 -7.33 -8.04
N ALA A 236 4.53 -7.92 -7.64
CA ALA A 236 3.19 -7.41 -7.97
C ALA A 236 3.02 -5.92 -7.62
N SER A 237 2.22 -5.21 -8.41
CA SER A 237 1.76 -3.85 -8.14
C SER A 237 0.24 -3.84 -8.00
N GLY A 238 -0.32 -2.90 -7.23
CA GLY A 238 -1.76 -2.89 -6.99
C GLY A 238 -2.21 -1.85 -5.98
N VAL A 239 -3.28 -2.17 -5.26
CA VAL A 239 -3.90 -1.29 -4.26
C VAL A 239 -3.56 -1.72 -2.83
N ILE A 240 -3.50 -0.73 -1.95
CA ILE A 240 -3.17 -0.91 -0.53
C ILE A 240 -4.05 -0.04 0.35
N LEU A 241 -4.47 -0.61 1.47
CA LEU A 241 -5.05 0.09 2.60
C LEU A 241 -4.24 -0.21 3.85
N TYR A 242 -3.83 0.85 4.55
CA TYR A 242 -2.97 0.79 5.73
C TYR A 242 -3.62 1.47 6.93
N ARG A 243 -3.45 0.87 8.10
CA ARG A 243 -3.80 1.41 9.41
C ARG A 243 -2.50 1.70 10.17
N PRO A 244 -2.13 2.97 10.36
CA PRO A 244 -1.02 3.35 11.22
C PRO A 244 -1.14 2.77 12.64
N ASP A 245 -0.02 2.48 13.28
CA ASP A 245 0.00 1.87 14.62
C ASP A 245 -0.66 2.75 15.70
N ASP A 246 -0.71 4.06 15.47
CA ASP A 246 -1.38 5.05 16.33
C ASP A 246 -2.85 5.31 15.95
N ALA A 247 -3.35 4.70 14.89
CA ALA A 247 -4.74 4.83 14.45
C ALA A 247 -5.64 3.79 15.12
N GLU A 248 -6.75 4.26 15.68
CA GLU A 248 -7.82 3.40 16.20
C GLU A 248 -8.82 3.04 15.08
N GLY A 249 -9.50 1.90 15.20
CA GLY A 249 -10.56 1.50 14.26
C GLY A 249 -10.09 0.56 13.14
N HIS A 250 -10.96 0.37 12.14
CA HIS A 250 -10.76 -0.51 10.99
C HIS A 250 -11.02 0.32 9.74
N PRO A 251 -9.97 0.93 9.14
CA PRO A 251 -10.17 1.75 7.96
C PRO A 251 -10.73 0.93 6.81
N GLU A 252 -11.53 1.61 6.00
CA GLU A 252 -12.17 1.12 4.78
C GLU A 252 -11.95 2.16 3.69
N ALA A 253 -11.66 1.69 2.48
CA ALA A 253 -11.56 2.55 1.30
C ALA A 253 -12.08 1.84 0.06
N THR A 254 -12.64 2.61 -0.85
CA THR A 254 -13.00 2.14 -2.18
C THR A 254 -12.05 2.69 -3.23
N PHE A 255 -11.83 1.87 -4.26
CA PHE A 255 -10.95 2.14 -5.38
C PHE A 255 -11.74 2.06 -6.68
N ASP A 256 -11.44 2.96 -7.60
CA ASP A 256 -12.07 3.05 -8.92
C ASP A 256 -11.03 3.45 -10.00
N ASN A 257 -11.25 3.07 -11.25
CA ASN A 257 -10.41 3.39 -12.42
C ASN A 257 -8.90 3.17 -12.16
N PHE A 258 -8.54 1.94 -11.82
CA PHE A 258 -7.15 1.53 -11.67
C PHE A 258 -6.51 1.35 -13.05
N ALA A 259 -5.35 1.96 -13.25
CA ALA A 259 -4.50 1.70 -14.41
C ALA A 259 -3.06 1.44 -13.95
N LEU A 260 -2.42 0.49 -14.61
CA LEU A 260 -1.00 0.21 -14.50
C LEU A 260 -0.41 0.26 -15.91
N CYS A 261 0.61 1.09 -16.08
CA CYS A 261 1.24 1.38 -17.36
C CYS A 261 2.77 1.22 -17.25
N SER A 262 3.42 0.85 -18.34
CA SER A 262 4.88 1.03 -18.48
C SER A 262 5.20 2.47 -18.89
N VAL A 263 6.38 2.93 -18.50
CA VAL A 263 6.91 4.28 -18.76
C VAL A 263 8.43 4.28 -18.94
#